data_AF-A0A2G9V4V6-F1
#
_entry.id   AF-A0A2G9V4V6-F1
#
_cell.length_a   1.000
_cell.length_b   1.000
_cell.length_c   1.000
_cell.angle_alpha   90.00
_cell.angle_beta   90.00
_cell.angle_gamma   90.00
#
_symmetry.space_group_name_H-M   'P 1'
#
loop_
_entity.id
_entity.type
_entity.pdbx_description
1 polymer ?
#
loop_
_entity_poly.entity_id
_entity_poly.type
_entity_poly.pdbx_seq_one_letter_code
_entity_poly.pdbx_strand_id
1 'polypeptide(L)'
;MNRIYNKVREHFAGGTSGSVTIRVQPTVDGPPPSPKDSRVTSLEQRVRELEAMVVGQAASTNNTAVVIPVTPTQQSKHSHGRSSHVPPPTQLIISNSSPSSSVTQQLMAKEVVSKEVEIERLQAKLRKAYAQMERQQADYDEEVRKFKKDSEQAKEELVRVVNKLNDLEAESVKYQERAKTLDSGQLNAIAETQEKIRAQEKEIARLRSELADREKMAKSYEELKKELDYLELQNDTLNQTLDSKENTVKELERHIASMRMEATLYQQSCSSGSTPLADETESLAEIRPPFTPARPYTKAHSTLGANLSPQPRPKTGGLTKSLSNYAIDANCNRRDDVSAAMSRSLRSTQKKLVDSRLLVKCLKETVERLARGENPDISRLLGIKS
;
A
#
# COMPACT_ATOMS: atom_id res chain seq x y z
N MET A 1 29.60 -12.35 -0.57
CA MET A 1 28.24 -12.36 -1.14
C MET A 1 27.93 -13.53 -2.09
N ASN A 2 28.91 -14.22 -2.69
CA ASN A 2 28.65 -15.27 -3.69
C ASN A 2 28.24 -16.67 -3.19
N ARG A 3 28.23 -16.94 -1.87
CA ARG A 3 27.77 -18.25 -1.34
C ARG A 3 26.28 -18.33 -1.02
N ILE A 4 25.62 -17.19 -0.80
CA ILE A 4 24.18 -17.15 -0.48
C ILE A 4 23.34 -17.15 -1.77
N TYR A 5 23.86 -16.58 -2.86
CA TYR A 5 23.17 -16.54 -4.16
C TYR A 5 23.02 -17.92 -4.83
N ASN A 6 23.97 -18.84 -4.61
CA ASN A 6 23.90 -20.18 -5.21
C ASN A 6 22.91 -21.11 -4.50
N LYS A 7 22.62 -20.87 -3.21
CA LYS A 7 21.73 -21.73 -2.41
C LYS A 7 20.24 -21.46 -2.67
N VAL A 8 19.89 -20.29 -3.20
CA VAL A 8 18.53 -19.93 -3.62
C VAL A 8 18.25 -20.40 -5.05
N ARG A 9 19.27 -20.45 -5.91
CA ARG A 9 19.10 -20.89 -7.31
C ARG A 9 18.87 -22.40 -7.44
N GLU A 10 19.46 -23.23 -6.58
CA GLU A 10 19.20 -24.69 -6.60
C GLU A 10 17.80 -25.08 -6.09
N HIS A 11 17.14 -24.23 -5.28
CA HIS A 11 15.80 -24.54 -4.77
C HIS A 11 14.66 -24.17 -5.72
N PHE A 12 14.92 -23.39 -6.78
CA PHE A 12 13.85 -22.82 -7.62
C PHE A 12 14.04 -23.00 -9.14
N ALA A 13 15.10 -23.65 -9.59
CA ALA A 13 15.34 -23.87 -11.02
C ALA A 13 15.32 -25.37 -11.37
N GLY A 14 14.13 -25.95 -11.49
CA GLY A 14 14.01 -27.32 -12.03
C GLY A 14 12.62 -27.93 -11.98
N GLY A 15 11.80 -27.65 -13.01
CA GLY A 15 10.61 -28.42 -13.38
C GLY A 15 9.40 -28.20 -12.47
N THR A 16 8.16 -28.16 -12.93
CA THR A 16 7.55 -28.36 -14.25
C THR A 16 6.16 -27.74 -14.15
N SER A 17 5.68 -27.22 -15.27
CA SER A 17 4.31 -26.73 -15.47
C SER A 17 3.28 -27.68 -14.83
N GLY A 18 2.53 -27.19 -13.86
CA GLY A 18 1.47 -27.92 -13.19
C GLY A 18 0.40 -26.94 -12.73
N SER A 19 -0.74 -26.97 -13.43
CA SER A 19 -1.98 -26.28 -13.05
C SER A 19 -2.27 -26.49 -11.56
N VAL A 20 -2.22 -25.42 -10.76
CA VAL A 20 -2.71 -25.45 -9.37
C VAL A 20 -4.24 -25.39 -9.43
N THR A 21 -4.86 -26.57 -9.50
CA THR A 21 -6.29 -26.71 -9.24
C THR A 21 -6.49 -26.48 -7.74
N ILE A 22 -7.19 -25.41 -7.38
CA ILE A 22 -7.60 -25.14 -6.00
C ILE A 22 -8.52 -26.28 -5.55
N ARG A 23 -8.00 -27.16 -4.70
CA ARG A 23 -8.79 -28.16 -4.01
C ARG A 23 -9.52 -27.46 -2.86
N VAL A 24 -10.79 -27.12 -3.08
CA VAL A 24 -11.71 -26.73 -2.02
C VAL A 24 -11.83 -27.93 -1.07
N GLN A 25 -11.26 -27.81 0.13
CA GLN A 25 -11.55 -28.75 1.22
C GLN A 25 -12.93 -28.44 1.81
N PRO A 26 -13.77 -29.45 2.06
CA PRO A 26 -15.03 -29.27 2.76
C PRO A 26 -14.77 -29.03 4.27
N THR A 27 -15.44 -28.01 4.79
CA THR A 27 -15.62 -27.70 6.22
C THR A 27 -16.38 -28.81 6.93
N VAL A 28 -15.71 -29.53 7.83
CA VAL A 28 -16.24 -30.45 8.87
C VAL A 28 -15.12 -30.50 9.94
N ASP A 29 -15.25 -30.15 11.22
CA ASP A 29 -16.29 -30.41 12.22
C ASP A 29 -16.49 -29.19 13.16
N GLY A 30 -17.76 -28.90 13.46
CA GLY A 30 -18.12 -28.05 14.60
C GLY A 30 -17.95 -28.79 15.94
N PRO A 31 -18.13 -28.11 17.08
CA PRO A 31 -18.08 -28.75 18.39
C PRO A 31 -19.09 -29.92 18.46
N PRO A 32 -18.77 -31.00 19.20
CA PRO A 32 -19.62 -32.18 19.27
C PRO A 32 -21.05 -31.79 19.67
N PRO A 33 -22.08 -32.35 19.02
CA PRO A 33 -23.47 -31.99 19.28
C PRO A 33 -23.79 -32.23 20.75
N SER A 34 -24.35 -31.22 21.40
CA SER A 34 -24.68 -31.33 22.81
C SER A 34 -25.83 -32.33 22.97
N PRO A 35 -25.97 -33.00 24.13
CA PRO A 35 -27.10 -33.89 24.42
C PRO A 35 -28.48 -33.19 24.30
N LYS A 36 -28.50 -31.86 24.26
CA LYS A 36 -29.71 -31.06 24.01
C LYS A 36 -30.04 -31.01 22.52
N ASP A 37 -29.04 -30.99 21.64
CA ASP A 37 -29.21 -30.91 20.19
C ASP A 37 -29.75 -32.23 19.60
N SER A 38 -29.33 -33.37 20.14
CA SER A 38 -29.89 -34.68 19.76
C SER A 38 -31.36 -34.83 20.20
N ARG A 39 -31.73 -34.25 21.35
CA ARG A 39 -33.12 -34.21 21.83
C ARG A 39 -33.98 -33.28 20.99
N VAL A 40 -33.46 -32.12 20.58
CA VAL A 40 -34.14 -31.20 19.66
C VAL A 40 -34.33 -31.83 18.29
N THR A 41 -33.31 -32.47 17.73
CA THR A 41 -33.39 -33.17 16.43
C THR A 41 -34.42 -34.32 16.47
N SER A 42 -34.47 -35.09 17.57
CA SER A 42 -35.46 -36.15 17.75
C SER A 42 -36.89 -35.60 17.87
N LEU A 43 -37.07 -34.44 18.52
CA LEU A 43 -38.36 -33.76 18.60
C LEU A 43 -38.78 -33.19 17.25
N GLU A 44 -37.87 -32.57 16.49
CA GLU A 44 -38.13 -32.06 15.14
C GLU A 44 -38.49 -33.17 14.16
N GLN A 45 -37.81 -34.32 14.22
CA GLN A 45 -38.14 -35.50 13.42
C GLN A 45 -39.54 -36.03 13.79
N ARG A 46 -39.85 -36.10 15.09
CA ARG A 46 -41.13 -36.60 15.57
C ARG A 46 -42.29 -35.62 15.26
N VAL A 47 -42.03 -34.32 15.23
CA VAL A 47 -42.98 -33.31 14.74
C VAL A 47 -43.20 -33.48 13.24
N ARG A 48 -42.13 -33.68 12.45
CA ARG A 48 -42.24 -33.92 10.99
C ARG A 48 -43.02 -35.21 10.67
N GLU A 49 -42.83 -36.26 11.46
CA GLU A 49 -43.61 -37.51 11.35
C GLU A 49 -45.09 -37.30 11.74
N LEU A 50 -45.36 -36.55 12.82
CA LEU A 50 -46.72 -36.21 13.22
C LEU A 50 -47.42 -35.31 12.19
N GLU A 51 -46.72 -34.35 11.60
CA GLU A 51 -47.22 -33.51 10.51
C GLU A 51 -47.48 -34.35 9.25
N ALA A 52 -46.61 -35.30 8.91
CA ALA A 52 -46.81 -36.23 7.80
C ALA A 52 -48.01 -37.17 8.03
N MET A 53 -48.28 -37.57 9.28
CA MET A 53 -49.46 -38.36 9.63
C MET A 53 -50.74 -37.53 9.61
N VAL A 54 -50.70 -36.28 10.06
CA VAL A 54 -51.85 -35.34 10.03
C VAL A 54 -52.20 -34.92 8.59
N VAL A 55 -51.19 -34.69 7.74
CA VAL A 55 -51.39 -34.38 6.31
C VAL A 55 -51.75 -35.64 5.51
N GLY A 56 -51.21 -36.80 5.88
CA GLY A 56 -51.53 -38.10 5.27
C GLY A 56 -52.90 -38.68 5.65
N GLN A 57 -53.51 -38.21 6.75
CA GLN A 57 -54.85 -38.62 7.19
C GLN A 57 -56.01 -37.81 6.58
N ALA A 58 -55.74 -36.91 5.63
CA ALA A 58 -56.81 -36.27 4.85
C ALA A 58 -57.42 -37.20 3.76
N ALA A 59 -56.92 -38.42 3.57
CA ALA A 59 -57.38 -39.36 2.54
C ALA A 59 -57.89 -40.73 3.06
N SER A 60 -58.03 -40.93 4.37
CA SER A 60 -58.66 -42.16 4.91
C SER A 60 -59.55 -41.85 6.09
N THR A 61 -60.85 -41.86 5.81
CA THR A 61 -61.98 -41.95 6.75
C THR A 61 -61.69 -42.89 7.93
N ASN A 62 -61.66 -42.32 9.14
CA ASN A 62 -62.36 -42.76 10.36
C ASN A 62 -61.78 -42.04 11.59
N ASN A 63 -62.22 -40.80 11.80
CA ASN A 63 -61.93 -40.03 13.02
C ASN A 63 -63.05 -40.24 14.04
N THR A 64 -62.76 -40.95 15.14
CA THR A 64 -63.41 -40.71 16.43
C THR A 64 -62.73 -39.49 17.06
N ALA A 65 -63.17 -38.30 16.63
CA ALA A 65 -62.76 -37.05 17.23
C ALA A 65 -63.53 -36.85 18.55
N VAL A 66 -62.84 -36.96 19.69
CA VAL A 66 -63.30 -36.38 20.96
C VAL A 66 -63.00 -34.89 20.88
N VAL A 67 -63.98 -34.11 20.40
CA VAL A 67 -63.98 -32.66 20.51
C VAL A 67 -64.45 -32.32 21.93
N ILE A 68 -63.53 -31.81 22.77
CA ILE A 68 -63.86 -31.19 24.05
C ILE A 68 -64.23 -29.72 23.75
N PRO A 69 -65.48 -29.27 23.96
CA PRO A 69 -65.80 -27.87 23.83
C PRO A 69 -65.31 -27.13 25.08
N VAL A 70 -64.32 -26.25 24.91
CA VAL A 70 -63.98 -25.22 25.89
C VAL A 70 -65.03 -24.12 25.75
N THR A 71 -65.88 -23.96 26.76
CA THR A 71 -66.82 -22.84 26.86
C THR A 71 -66.07 -21.59 27.34
N PRO A 72 -66.17 -20.44 26.66
CA PRO A 72 -65.74 -19.18 27.25
C PRO A 72 -66.86 -18.61 28.12
N THR A 73 -66.53 -18.36 29.38
CA THR A 73 -67.31 -17.58 30.33
C THR A 73 -67.38 -16.12 29.86
N GLN A 74 -68.56 -15.64 29.48
CA GLN A 74 -68.90 -14.22 29.57
C GLN A 74 -70.31 -14.04 30.12
N GLN A 75 -70.41 -13.03 30.98
CA GLN A 75 -71.55 -12.67 31.81
C GLN A 75 -72.63 -11.92 31.01
N SER A 76 -73.86 -12.00 31.56
CA SER A 76 -74.86 -10.91 31.65
C SER A 76 -76.04 -10.89 30.67
N LYS A 77 -77.22 -11.16 31.28
CA LYS A 77 -78.57 -10.55 31.14
C LYS A 77 -79.71 -11.45 30.63
N HIS A 78 -80.73 -11.53 31.52
CA HIS A 78 -82.17 -11.84 31.40
C HIS A 78 -82.66 -12.58 30.13
N SER A 79 -83.50 -13.61 30.20
CA SER A 79 -84.81 -13.62 30.87
C SER A 79 -85.44 -15.04 30.89
N HIS A 80 -86.39 -15.19 31.81
CA HIS A 80 -87.50 -16.15 31.93
C HIS A 80 -87.54 -17.46 31.13
N GLY A 81 -87.70 -18.56 31.88
CA GLY A 81 -88.24 -19.83 31.39
C GLY A 81 -88.56 -20.77 32.53
N ARG A 82 -89.76 -20.63 33.11
CA ARG A 82 -90.37 -21.59 34.03
C ARG A 82 -90.49 -22.97 33.37
N SER A 83 -90.02 -24.02 34.01
CA SER A 83 -90.67 -25.33 33.94
C SER A 83 -90.29 -26.17 35.16
N SER A 84 -91.20 -26.16 36.13
CA SER A 84 -91.22 -27.07 37.27
C SER A 84 -91.93 -28.36 36.85
N HIS A 85 -91.19 -29.45 36.68
CA HIS A 85 -91.79 -30.78 36.69
C HIS A 85 -91.26 -31.53 37.91
N VAL A 86 -91.98 -31.40 39.02
CA VAL A 86 -91.81 -32.25 40.21
C VAL A 86 -92.52 -33.57 39.92
N PRO A 87 -91.85 -34.74 39.94
CA PRO A 87 -92.54 -36.01 39.95
C PRO A 87 -93.15 -36.28 41.34
N PRO A 88 -94.28 -37.01 41.43
CA PRO A 88 -94.98 -37.22 42.69
C PRO A 88 -94.15 -38.09 43.66
N PRO A 89 -94.31 -37.94 44.98
CA PRO A 89 -93.65 -38.81 45.93
C PRO A 89 -94.39 -40.16 45.94
N THR A 90 -93.75 -41.19 45.42
CA THR A 90 -94.18 -42.58 45.65
C THR A 90 -94.02 -42.87 47.14
N GLN A 91 -95.11 -42.84 47.90
CA GLN A 91 -95.11 -43.26 49.30
C GLN A 91 -94.90 -44.78 49.37
N LEU A 92 -93.67 -45.19 49.69
CA LEU A 92 -93.35 -46.55 50.10
C LEU A 92 -93.79 -46.74 51.55
N ILE A 93 -94.95 -47.35 51.76
CA ILE A 93 -95.40 -47.84 53.06
C ILE A 93 -94.65 -49.16 53.32
N ILE A 94 -93.58 -49.11 54.12
CA ILE A 94 -92.88 -50.31 54.58
C ILE A 94 -93.60 -50.82 55.83
N SER A 95 -94.43 -51.85 55.67
CA SER A 95 -95.00 -52.60 56.78
C SER A 95 -93.90 -53.31 57.58
N ASN A 96 -93.62 -52.82 58.78
CA ASN A 96 -92.71 -53.44 59.75
C ASN A 96 -93.38 -54.67 60.39
N SER A 97 -93.26 -55.83 59.76
CA SER A 97 -93.63 -57.10 60.38
C SER A 97 -92.77 -58.25 59.84
N SER A 98 -91.45 -58.19 60.06
CA SER A 98 -90.55 -59.36 60.06
C SER A 98 -89.17 -58.98 60.63
N PRO A 99 -88.51 -59.84 61.44
CA PRO A 99 -87.16 -59.61 61.98
C PRO A 99 -86.09 -59.35 60.90
N SER A 100 -86.33 -59.79 59.66
CA SER A 100 -85.48 -59.56 58.47
C SER A 100 -85.54 -58.13 57.90
N SER A 101 -86.61 -57.36 58.15
CA SER A 101 -86.77 -55.97 57.66
C SER A 101 -85.84 -54.99 58.39
N SER A 102 -85.73 -55.12 59.71
CA SER A 102 -84.84 -54.32 60.57
C SER A 102 -83.36 -54.47 60.17
N VAL A 103 -82.92 -55.71 59.92
CA VAL A 103 -81.55 -56.01 59.48
C VAL A 103 -81.24 -55.39 58.12
N THR A 104 -82.22 -55.41 57.21
CA THR A 104 -82.08 -54.81 55.87
C THR A 104 -81.98 -53.28 55.94
N GLN A 105 -82.81 -52.62 56.75
CA GLN A 105 -82.69 -51.17 56.97
C GLN A 105 -81.36 -50.78 57.62
N GLN A 106 -80.88 -51.58 58.57
CA GLN A 106 -79.59 -51.32 59.22
C GLN A 106 -78.39 -51.48 58.28
N LEU A 107 -78.45 -52.43 57.33
CA LEU A 107 -77.45 -52.60 56.27
C LEU A 107 -77.46 -51.42 55.29
N MET A 108 -78.64 -50.97 54.85
CA MET A 108 -78.76 -49.78 53.98
C MET A 108 -78.23 -48.53 54.67
N ALA A 109 -78.54 -48.33 55.96
CA ALA A 109 -77.99 -47.19 56.72
C ALA A 109 -76.45 -47.24 56.83
N LYS A 110 -75.87 -48.43 57.08
CA LYS A 110 -74.41 -48.61 57.06
C LYS A 110 -73.79 -48.31 55.69
N GLU A 111 -74.45 -48.72 54.60
CA GLU A 111 -73.98 -48.44 53.24
C GLU A 111 -74.03 -46.94 52.91
N VAL A 112 -75.09 -46.24 53.33
CA VAL A 112 -75.21 -44.78 53.18
C VAL A 112 -74.07 -44.07 53.91
N VAL A 113 -73.84 -44.39 55.18
CA VAL A 113 -72.73 -43.82 55.95
C VAL A 113 -71.38 -44.12 55.30
N SER A 114 -71.17 -45.34 54.80
CA SER A 114 -69.95 -45.70 54.08
C SER A 114 -69.77 -44.87 52.79
N LYS A 115 -70.84 -44.60 52.05
CA LYS A 115 -70.81 -43.79 50.84
C LYS A 115 -70.59 -42.31 51.16
N GLU A 116 -71.15 -41.79 52.25
CA GLU A 116 -70.90 -40.42 52.72
C GLU A 116 -69.42 -40.21 53.07
N VAL A 117 -68.81 -41.15 53.79
CA VAL A 117 -67.37 -41.13 54.09
C VAL A 117 -66.54 -41.15 52.81
N GLU A 118 -66.92 -41.98 51.83
CA GLU A 118 -66.22 -42.05 50.54
C GLU A 118 -66.39 -40.76 49.72
N ILE A 119 -67.57 -40.12 49.75
CA ILE A 119 -67.81 -38.82 49.12
C ILE A 119 -66.91 -37.75 49.75
N GLU A 120 -66.83 -37.68 51.08
CA GLU A 120 -65.93 -36.74 51.76
C GLU A 120 -64.47 -37.00 51.38
N ARG A 121 -64.06 -38.27 51.33
CA ARG A 121 -62.71 -38.69 50.92
C ARG A 121 -62.41 -38.26 49.48
N LEU A 122 -63.36 -38.39 48.56
CA LEU A 122 -63.22 -37.98 47.16
C LEU A 122 -63.21 -36.45 47.02
N GLN A 123 -64.09 -35.74 47.72
CA GLN A 123 -64.09 -34.27 47.75
C GLN A 123 -62.78 -33.72 48.31
N ALA A 124 -62.22 -34.33 49.35
CA ALA A 124 -60.91 -33.95 49.90
C ALA A 124 -59.78 -34.18 48.89
N LYS A 125 -59.80 -35.30 48.13
CA LYS A 125 -58.84 -35.53 47.04
C LYS A 125 -58.98 -34.48 45.94
N LEU A 126 -60.21 -34.12 45.56
CA LEU A 126 -60.46 -33.11 44.54
C LEU A 126 -59.93 -31.73 44.96
N ARG A 127 -60.21 -31.30 46.20
CA ARG A 127 -59.66 -30.04 46.75
C ARG A 127 -58.13 -30.03 46.74
N LYS A 128 -57.49 -31.14 47.12
CA LYS A 128 -56.01 -31.27 47.06
C LYS A 128 -55.48 -31.19 45.63
N ALA A 129 -56.14 -31.84 44.68
CA ALA A 129 -55.74 -31.81 43.26
C ALA A 129 -55.84 -30.39 42.69
N TYR A 130 -56.93 -29.65 42.97
CA TYR A 130 -57.05 -28.25 42.56
C TYR A 130 -55.98 -27.36 43.17
N ALA A 131 -55.72 -27.48 44.47
CA ALA A 131 -54.66 -26.71 45.14
C ALA A 131 -53.26 -27.04 44.57
N GLN A 132 -53.02 -28.28 44.16
CA GLN A 132 -51.78 -28.66 43.49
C GLN A 132 -51.66 -28.04 42.09
N MET A 133 -52.73 -28.09 41.28
CA MET A 133 -52.73 -27.48 39.95
C MET A 133 -52.51 -25.96 40.03
N GLU A 134 -53.14 -25.29 41.00
CA GLU A 134 -52.98 -23.85 41.21
C GLU A 134 -51.54 -23.47 41.57
N ARG A 135 -50.87 -24.26 42.43
CA ARG A 135 -49.44 -24.07 42.72
C ARG A 135 -48.57 -24.29 41.49
N GLN A 136 -48.80 -25.37 40.75
CA GLN A 136 -48.04 -25.64 39.52
C GLN A 136 -48.22 -24.53 38.49
N GLN A 137 -49.44 -24.00 38.34
CA GLN A 137 -49.71 -22.86 37.48
C GLN A 137 -48.89 -21.63 37.91
N ALA A 138 -48.88 -21.32 39.21
CA ALA A 138 -48.11 -20.20 39.76
C ALA A 138 -46.60 -20.36 39.54
N ASP A 139 -46.07 -21.58 39.73
CA ASP A 139 -44.65 -21.90 39.51
C ASP A 139 -44.27 -21.71 38.02
N TYR A 140 -45.09 -22.21 37.09
CA TYR A 140 -44.87 -22.02 35.66
C TYR A 140 -44.97 -20.54 35.25
N ASP A 141 -45.93 -19.80 35.78
CA ASP A 141 -46.07 -18.37 35.50
C ASP A 141 -44.86 -17.57 36.02
N GLU A 142 -44.26 -17.99 37.13
CA GLU A 142 -43.02 -17.42 37.65
C GLU A 142 -41.79 -17.73 36.78
N GLU A 143 -41.64 -18.99 36.34
CA GLU A 143 -40.58 -19.36 35.40
C GLU A 143 -40.70 -18.58 34.09
N VAL A 144 -41.91 -18.49 33.50
CA VAL A 144 -42.15 -17.72 32.28
C VAL A 144 -41.79 -16.25 32.46
N ARG A 145 -42.15 -15.66 33.60
CA ARG A 145 -41.79 -14.26 33.92
C ARG A 145 -40.28 -14.07 34.01
N LYS A 146 -39.57 -15.01 34.64
CA LYS A 146 -38.12 -15.00 34.74
C LYS A 146 -37.46 -15.13 33.37
N PHE A 147 -37.90 -16.09 32.54
CA PHE A 147 -37.41 -16.27 31.18
C PHE A 147 -37.62 -15.01 30.32
N LYS A 148 -38.78 -14.35 30.44
CA LYS A 148 -39.03 -13.08 29.73
C LYS A 148 -38.06 -11.99 30.15
N LYS A 149 -37.79 -11.86 31.45
CA LYS A 149 -36.84 -10.87 31.98
C LYS A 149 -35.42 -11.15 31.48
N ASP A 150 -34.97 -12.39 31.59
CA ASP A 150 -33.64 -12.81 31.16
C ASP A 150 -33.48 -12.62 29.64
N SER A 151 -34.54 -12.91 28.87
CA SER A 151 -34.57 -12.67 27.42
C SER A 151 -34.48 -11.19 27.04
N GLU A 152 -35.17 -10.30 27.76
CA GLU A 152 -35.08 -8.86 27.49
C GLU A 152 -33.69 -8.32 27.84
N GLN A 153 -33.11 -8.78 28.95
CA GLN A 153 -31.74 -8.42 29.31
C GLN A 153 -30.71 -8.88 28.26
N ALA A 154 -30.83 -10.12 27.78
CA ALA A 154 -29.96 -10.65 26.73
C ALA A 154 -30.08 -9.83 25.43
N LYS A 155 -31.30 -9.38 25.09
CA LYS A 155 -31.56 -8.52 23.94
C LYS A 155 -30.92 -7.13 24.12
N GLU A 156 -31.00 -6.53 25.30
CA GLU A 156 -30.32 -5.26 25.59
C GLU A 156 -28.79 -5.39 25.51
N GLU A 157 -28.22 -6.49 26.01
CA GLU A 157 -26.81 -6.82 25.87
C GLU A 157 -26.40 -6.99 24.41
N LEU A 158 -27.19 -7.69 23.61
CA LEU A 158 -26.95 -7.86 22.18
C LEU A 158 -26.94 -6.51 21.46
N VAL A 159 -27.90 -5.63 21.75
CA VAL A 159 -27.93 -4.27 21.16
C VAL A 159 -26.67 -3.48 21.51
N ARG A 160 -26.20 -3.55 22.76
CA ARG A 160 -24.94 -2.90 23.17
C ARG A 160 -23.73 -3.43 22.40
N VAL A 161 -23.64 -4.74 22.21
CA VAL A 161 -22.55 -5.37 21.44
C VAL A 161 -22.61 -4.99 19.97
N VAL A 162 -23.80 -5.00 19.35
CA VAL A 162 -23.99 -4.59 17.96
C VAL A 162 -23.56 -3.14 17.75
N ASN A 163 -23.97 -2.23 18.63
CA ASN A 163 -23.54 -0.84 18.55
C ASN A 163 -22.02 -0.70 18.67
N LYS A 164 -21.39 -1.46 19.58
CA LYS A 164 -19.93 -1.44 19.73
C LYS A 164 -19.21 -2.01 18.50
N LEU A 165 -19.76 -3.04 17.87
CA LEU A 165 -19.24 -3.59 16.61
C LEU A 165 -19.32 -2.56 15.50
N ASN A 166 -20.46 -1.87 15.34
CA ASN A 166 -20.61 -0.80 14.34
C ASN A 166 -19.60 0.34 14.55
N ASP A 167 -19.35 0.74 15.80
CA ASP A 167 -18.33 1.76 16.11
C ASP A 167 -16.92 1.30 15.73
N LEU A 168 -16.58 0.04 16.02
CA LEU A 168 -15.28 -0.54 15.68
C LEU A 168 -15.11 -0.74 14.17
N GLU A 169 -16.17 -1.11 13.46
CA GLU A 169 -16.18 -1.19 11.99
C GLU A 169 -15.94 0.19 11.38
N ALA A 170 -16.62 1.23 11.87
CA ALA A 170 -16.42 2.60 11.42
C ALA A 170 -14.99 3.10 11.71
N GLU A 171 -14.43 2.76 12.87
CA GLU A 171 -13.04 3.09 13.21
C GLU A 171 -12.03 2.33 12.33
N SER A 172 -12.28 1.05 12.05
CA SER A 172 -11.48 0.22 11.15
C SER A 172 -11.43 0.80 9.73
N VAL A 173 -12.57 1.21 9.19
CA VAL A 173 -12.66 1.87 7.88
C VAL A 173 -11.83 3.16 7.85
N LYS A 174 -11.91 3.99 8.90
CA LYS A 174 -11.09 5.22 9.00
C LYS A 174 -9.60 4.92 9.01
N TYR A 175 -9.15 3.92 9.76
CA TYR A 175 -7.74 3.53 9.77
C TYR A 175 -7.29 2.97 8.42
N GLN A 176 -8.13 2.17 7.77
CA GLN A 176 -7.85 1.62 6.45
C GLN A 176 -7.72 2.73 5.39
N GLU A 177 -8.61 3.71 5.41
CA GLU A 177 -8.53 4.88 4.51
C GLU A 177 -7.28 5.71 4.78
N ARG A 178 -6.98 5.97 6.06
CA ARG A 178 -5.75 6.68 6.44
C ARG A 178 -4.49 5.94 5.99
N ALA A 179 -4.45 4.61 6.10
CA ALA A 179 -3.35 3.81 5.59
C ALA A 179 -3.22 3.94 4.06
N LYS A 180 -4.32 3.83 3.31
CA LYS A 180 -4.33 4.00 1.85
C LYS A 180 -3.82 5.37 1.42
N THR A 181 -4.23 6.45 2.10
CA THR A 181 -3.74 7.81 1.79
C THR A 181 -2.25 7.97 2.06
N LEU A 182 -1.74 7.36 3.15
CA LEU A 182 -0.32 7.38 3.47
C LEU A 182 0.49 6.60 2.41
N ASP A 183 0.05 5.41 2.04
CA ASP A 183 0.70 4.57 1.04
C ASP A 183 0.72 5.27 -0.33
N SER A 184 -0.41 5.88 -0.74
CA SER A 184 -0.46 6.69 -1.96
C SER A 184 0.50 7.87 -1.92
N GLY A 185 0.59 8.58 -0.80
CA GLY A 185 1.56 9.65 -0.61
C GLY A 185 3.02 9.18 -0.70
N GLN A 186 3.33 8.01 -0.13
CA GLN A 186 4.65 7.40 -0.23
C GLN A 186 4.99 7.00 -1.67
N LEU A 187 4.06 6.37 -2.39
CA LEU A 187 4.25 6.00 -3.80
C LEU A 187 4.49 7.25 -4.67
N ASN A 188 3.76 8.33 -4.43
CA ASN A 188 3.96 9.59 -5.16
C ASN A 188 5.34 10.20 -4.87
N ALA A 189 5.78 10.23 -3.61
CA ALA A 189 7.11 10.71 -3.24
C ALA A 189 8.23 9.83 -3.86
N ILE A 190 8.03 8.51 -3.92
CA ILE A 190 8.94 7.60 -4.60
C ILE A 190 8.98 7.90 -6.11
N ALA A 191 7.84 8.11 -6.76
CA ALA A 191 7.78 8.47 -8.17
C ALA A 191 8.51 9.80 -8.46
N GLU A 192 8.30 10.83 -7.64
CA GLU A 192 8.99 12.11 -7.78
C GLU A 192 10.51 11.98 -7.61
N THR A 193 10.96 11.19 -6.63
CA THR A 193 12.40 10.97 -6.42
C THR A 193 13.03 10.16 -7.56
N GLN A 194 12.32 9.17 -8.10
CA GLN A 194 12.75 8.43 -9.29
C GLN A 194 12.87 9.33 -10.53
N GLU A 195 11.95 10.28 -10.73
CA GLU A 195 12.07 11.22 -11.85
C GLU A 195 13.25 12.17 -11.69
N LYS A 196 13.53 12.63 -10.47
CA LYS A 196 14.74 13.43 -10.18
C LYS A 196 16.02 12.67 -10.46
N ILE A 197 16.09 11.40 -10.06
CA ILE A 197 17.23 10.52 -10.36
C ILE A 197 17.39 10.38 -11.88
N ARG A 198 16.31 10.11 -12.61
CA ARG A 198 16.33 9.99 -14.08
C ARG A 198 16.81 11.28 -14.76
N ALA A 199 16.40 12.45 -14.27
CA ALA A 199 16.86 13.74 -14.78
C ALA A 199 18.37 13.94 -14.52
N GLN A 200 18.85 13.59 -13.33
CA GLN A 200 20.27 13.65 -12.97
C GLN A 200 21.10 12.67 -13.81
N GLU A 201 20.62 11.46 -14.05
CA GLU A 201 21.29 10.47 -14.92
C GLU A 201 21.44 10.99 -16.35
N LYS A 202 20.40 11.64 -16.90
CA LYS A 202 20.47 12.29 -18.22
C LYS A 202 21.51 13.41 -18.25
N GLU A 203 21.55 14.26 -17.23
CA GLU A 203 22.53 15.35 -17.17
C GLU A 203 23.96 14.84 -17.02
N ILE A 204 24.18 13.78 -16.22
CA ILE A 204 25.49 13.12 -16.13
C ILE A 204 25.92 12.56 -17.49
N ALA A 205 25.01 11.92 -18.23
CA ALA A 205 25.30 11.43 -19.57
C ALA A 205 25.68 12.58 -20.53
N ARG A 206 24.96 13.70 -20.47
CA ARG A 206 25.26 14.90 -21.25
C ARG A 206 26.65 15.47 -20.94
N LEU A 207 26.97 15.64 -19.65
CA LEU A 207 28.26 16.15 -19.18
C LEU A 207 29.42 15.23 -19.56
N ARG A 208 29.21 13.91 -19.53
CA ARG A 208 30.22 12.94 -20.01
C ARG A 208 30.50 13.09 -21.50
N SER A 209 29.47 13.33 -22.32
CA SER A 209 29.65 13.60 -23.75
C SER A 209 30.41 14.91 -23.98
N GLU A 210 30.02 15.98 -23.27
CA GLU A 210 30.67 17.28 -23.40
C GLU A 210 32.16 17.21 -22.99
N LEU A 211 32.48 16.46 -21.93
CA LEU A 211 33.86 16.21 -21.52
C LEU A 211 34.66 15.49 -22.61
N ALA A 212 34.11 14.44 -23.21
CA ALA A 212 34.77 13.71 -24.29
C ALA A 212 35.05 14.60 -25.53
N ASP A 213 34.14 15.50 -25.86
CA ASP A 213 34.33 16.46 -26.96
C ASP A 213 35.40 17.50 -26.63
N ARG A 214 35.43 17.98 -25.37
CA ARG A 214 36.50 18.86 -24.87
C ARG A 214 37.87 18.20 -24.91
N GLU A 215 37.97 16.92 -24.55
CA GLU A 215 39.22 16.16 -24.63
C GLU A 215 39.72 16.01 -26.07
N LYS A 216 38.81 15.78 -27.03
CA LYS A 216 39.18 15.76 -28.46
C LYS A 216 39.71 17.11 -28.92
N MET A 217 39.01 18.19 -28.57
CA MET A 217 39.45 19.55 -28.90
C MET A 217 40.82 19.88 -28.28
N ALA A 218 41.07 19.47 -27.04
CA ALA A 218 42.37 19.66 -26.39
C ALA A 218 43.49 18.94 -27.15
N LYS A 219 43.26 17.71 -27.63
CA LYS A 219 44.24 16.98 -28.47
C LYS A 219 44.52 17.71 -29.78
N SER A 220 43.49 18.18 -30.48
CA SER A 220 43.66 18.95 -31.72
C SER A 220 44.41 20.26 -31.50
N TYR A 221 44.19 20.94 -30.36
CA TYR A 221 44.99 22.12 -30.01
C TYR A 221 46.46 21.78 -29.77
N GLU A 222 46.75 20.66 -29.10
CA GLU A 222 48.11 20.20 -28.87
C GLU A 222 48.82 19.86 -30.20
N GLU A 223 48.11 19.24 -31.14
CA GLU A 223 48.60 18.98 -32.50
C GLU A 223 48.89 20.27 -33.27
N LEU A 224 47.96 21.23 -33.25
CA LEU A 224 48.14 22.53 -33.90
C LEU A 224 49.31 23.32 -33.30
N LYS A 225 49.52 23.21 -31.98
CA LYS A 225 50.65 23.84 -31.31
C LYS A 225 51.98 23.26 -31.78
N LYS A 226 52.10 21.93 -31.92
CA LYS A 226 53.31 21.29 -32.46
C LYS A 226 53.58 21.71 -33.90
N GLU A 227 52.53 21.85 -34.70
CA GLU A 227 52.66 22.35 -36.07
C GLU A 227 53.14 23.80 -36.10
N LEU A 228 52.62 24.65 -35.21
CA LEU A 228 53.08 26.02 -35.05
C LEU A 228 54.57 26.07 -34.67
N ASP A 229 54.98 25.32 -33.64
CA ASP A 229 56.38 25.26 -33.20
C ASP A 229 57.31 24.78 -34.34
N TYR A 230 56.85 23.83 -35.17
CA TYR A 230 57.58 23.35 -36.35
C TYR A 230 57.73 24.44 -37.43
N LEU A 231 56.65 25.15 -37.75
CA LEU A 231 56.66 26.23 -38.74
C LEU A 231 57.50 27.42 -38.29
N GLU A 232 57.48 27.76 -37.00
CA GLU A 232 58.35 28.79 -36.42
C GLU A 232 59.83 28.43 -36.60
N LEU A 233 60.22 27.19 -36.25
CA LEU A 233 61.59 26.71 -36.45
C LEU A 233 62.02 26.70 -37.93
N GLN A 234 61.10 26.32 -38.84
CA GLN A 234 61.35 26.38 -40.27
C GLN A 234 61.55 27.82 -40.74
N ASN A 235 60.76 28.76 -40.24
CA ASN A 235 60.89 30.19 -40.57
C ASN A 235 62.25 30.74 -40.10
N ASP A 236 62.65 30.43 -38.87
CA ASP A 236 63.96 30.82 -38.32
C ASP A 236 65.12 30.27 -39.16
N THR A 237 65.02 29.02 -39.61
CA THR A 237 66.03 28.39 -40.48
C THR A 237 66.13 29.09 -41.84
N LEU A 238 64.97 29.44 -42.43
CA LEU A 238 64.92 30.19 -43.69
C LEU A 238 65.48 31.60 -43.52
N ASN A 239 65.17 32.29 -42.43
CA ASN A 239 65.73 33.61 -42.12
C ASN A 239 67.26 33.54 -41.95
N GLN A 240 67.78 32.55 -41.21
CA GLN A 240 69.22 32.36 -41.07
C GLN A 240 69.90 32.08 -42.43
N THR A 241 69.24 31.32 -43.30
CA THR A 241 69.73 31.05 -44.66
C THR A 241 69.72 32.32 -45.51
N LEU A 242 68.67 33.13 -45.40
CA LEU A 242 68.55 34.42 -46.07
C LEU A 242 69.68 35.35 -45.64
N ASP A 243 69.91 35.52 -44.33
CA ASP A 243 71.00 36.34 -43.78
C ASP A 243 72.38 35.91 -44.31
N SER A 244 72.62 34.59 -44.38
CA SER A 244 73.86 34.04 -44.95
C SER A 244 74.03 34.39 -46.43
N LYS A 245 72.94 34.30 -47.22
CA LYS A 245 72.94 34.69 -48.64
C LYS A 245 73.11 36.20 -48.80
N GLU A 246 72.46 37.02 -47.99
CA GLU A 246 72.65 38.47 -47.99
C GLU A 246 74.11 38.85 -47.67
N ASN A 247 74.74 38.18 -46.70
CA ASN A 247 76.15 38.39 -46.40
C ASN A 247 77.06 37.98 -47.56
N THR A 248 76.74 36.87 -48.24
CA THR A 248 77.47 36.44 -49.45
C THR A 248 77.33 37.47 -50.56
N VAL A 249 76.13 38.01 -50.79
CA VAL A 249 75.89 39.06 -51.77
C VAL A 249 76.68 40.31 -51.42
N LYS A 250 76.64 40.77 -50.17
CA LYS A 250 77.43 41.93 -49.70
C LYS A 250 78.94 41.73 -49.89
N GLU A 251 79.45 40.51 -49.69
CA GLU A 251 80.86 40.18 -49.96
C GLU A 251 81.19 40.27 -51.45
N LEU A 252 80.34 39.69 -52.31
CA LEU A 252 80.51 39.76 -53.76
C LEU A 252 80.41 41.20 -54.28
N GLU A 253 79.47 41.99 -53.75
CA GLU A 253 79.35 43.42 -54.06
C GLU A 253 80.62 44.19 -53.66
N ARG A 254 81.17 43.93 -52.46
CA ARG A 254 82.47 44.50 -52.03
C ARG A 254 83.61 44.06 -52.95
N HIS A 255 83.65 42.80 -53.36
CA HIS A 255 84.68 42.30 -54.27
C HIS A 255 84.59 42.95 -55.66
N ILE A 256 83.37 43.08 -56.22
CA ILE A 256 83.12 43.78 -57.49
C ILE A 256 83.53 45.25 -57.38
N ALA A 257 83.19 45.93 -56.29
CA ALA A 257 83.59 47.32 -56.06
C ALA A 257 85.13 47.45 -56.01
N SER A 258 85.82 46.56 -55.30
CA SER A 258 87.28 46.50 -55.27
C SER A 258 87.88 46.28 -56.65
N MET A 259 87.39 45.31 -57.42
CA MET A 259 87.85 45.06 -58.80
C MET A 259 87.63 46.26 -59.72
N ARG A 260 86.48 46.94 -59.61
CA ARG A 260 86.19 48.16 -60.39
C ARG A 260 87.16 49.29 -60.04
N MET A 261 87.47 49.47 -58.76
CA MET A 261 88.45 50.45 -58.30
C MET A 261 89.87 50.14 -58.80
N GLU A 262 90.28 48.86 -58.72
CA GLU A 262 91.56 48.38 -59.24
C GLU A 262 91.67 48.60 -60.76
N ALA A 263 90.63 48.24 -61.53
CA ALA A 263 90.57 48.51 -62.96
C ALA A 263 90.68 50.01 -63.27
N THR A 264 90.03 50.86 -62.48
CA THR A 264 90.11 52.33 -62.62
C THR A 264 91.53 52.84 -62.34
N LEU A 265 92.19 52.33 -61.28
CA LEU A 265 93.57 52.67 -60.95
C LEU A 265 94.56 52.22 -62.03
N TYR A 266 94.38 51.04 -62.62
CA TYR A 266 95.17 50.58 -63.77
C TYR A 266 94.96 51.46 -65.00
N GLN A 267 93.72 51.88 -65.29
CA GLN A 267 93.41 52.77 -66.40
C GLN A 267 93.97 54.18 -66.20
N GLN A 268 93.94 54.71 -64.97
CA GLN A 268 94.56 55.99 -64.62
C GLN A 268 96.10 55.93 -64.67
N SER A 269 96.68 54.80 -64.27
CA SER A 269 98.14 54.60 -64.27
C SER A 269 98.72 54.40 -65.68
N CYS A 270 97.88 54.10 -66.68
CA CYS A 270 98.26 54.02 -68.10
C CYS A 270 97.95 55.30 -68.89
N SER A 271 97.47 56.38 -68.25
CA SER A 271 97.01 57.60 -68.94
C SER A 271 97.77 58.85 -68.50
N SER A 272 98.95 59.06 -69.09
CA SER A 272 99.48 60.42 -69.27
C SER A 272 98.72 61.10 -70.42
N GLY A 273 97.84 62.03 -70.06
CA GLY A 273 97.35 63.11 -70.92
C GLY A 273 96.42 62.73 -72.07
N SER A 274 95.11 62.68 -71.82
CA SER A 274 94.11 63.34 -72.67
C SER A 274 92.72 63.24 -72.03
N THR A 275 92.01 64.36 -71.92
CA THR A 275 90.54 64.34 -71.98
C THR A 275 90.11 63.81 -73.35
N PRO A 276 89.06 62.98 -73.40
CA PRO A 276 88.01 63.32 -74.34
C PRO A 276 86.62 63.27 -73.70
N LEU A 277 85.84 64.25 -74.15
CA LEU A 277 84.41 64.39 -74.04
C LEU A 277 83.76 63.48 -75.11
N ALA A 278 82.66 62.81 -74.75
CA ALA A 278 81.69 62.13 -75.64
C ALA A 278 82.27 60.95 -76.47
N ASP A 279 81.55 59.92 -76.89
CA ASP A 279 80.13 59.66 -77.02
C ASP A 279 79.95 58.14 -77.25
N GLU A 280 78.70 57.69 -77.19
CA GLU A 280 78.14 56.48 -77.82
C GLU A 280 78.32 55.09 -77.18
N THR A 281 77.16 54.41 -77.16
CA THR A 281 76.88 52.98 -76.91
C THR A 281 76.81 52.58 -75.41
N GLU A 282 75.73 52.03 -74.86
CA GLU A 282 74.70 51.19 -75.47
C GLU A 282 73.39 51.26 -74.66
N SER A 283 72.32 51.48 -75.42
CA SER A 283 70.93 51.27 -75.02
C SER A 283 70.72 49.81 -74.57
N LEU A 284 70.50 49.57 -73.28
CA LEU A 284 69.67 48.45 -72.84
C LEU A 284 68.25 48.96 -72.61
N ALA A 285 67.51 48.95 -73.70
CA ALA A 285 66.07 48.90 -73.67
C ALA A 285 65.61 47.73 -72.77
N GLU A 286 64.61 48.03 -71.95
CA GLU A 286 63.41 47.18 -71.82
C GLU A 286 63.63 45.74 -71.31
N ILE A 287 63.65 45.57 -69.99
CA ILE A 287 63.07 44.38 -69.36
C ILE A 287 61.69 44.76 -68.82
N ARG A 288 60.71 44.67 -69.71
CA ARG A 288 59.29 44.63 -69.38
C ARG A 288 59.01 43.37 -68.52
N PRO A 289 58.19 43.47 -67.47
CA PRO A 289 57.86 42.34 -66.61
C PRO A 289 57.03 41.29 -67.35
N PRO A 290 57.12 39.99 -67.04
CA PRO A 290 56.18 39.01 -67.55
C PRO A 290 54.88 39.10 -66.74
N PHE A 291 54.09 40.14 -67.00
CA PHE A 291 52.65 40.09 -66.76
C PHE A 291 51.96 39.79 -68.10
N THR A 292 51.60 38.53 -68.31
CA THR A 292 50.57 38.17 -69.28
C THR A 292 49.19 38.52 -68.70
N PRO A 293 48.30 39.17 -69.47
CA PRO A 293 46.99 39.59 -69.01
C PRO A 293 46.00 38.43 -69.17
N ALA A 294 45.47 37.91 -68.06
CA ALA A 294 44.25 37.11 -68.08
C ALA A 294 43.05 38.04 -67.85
N ARG A 295 42.14 38.00 -68.82
CA ARG A 295 40.90 38.78 -68.92
C ARG A 295 39.94 38.61 -67.73
N PRO A 296 39.00 39.56 -67.55
CA PRO A 296 38.07 39.62 -66.44
C PRO A 296 36.94 38.59 -66.60
N TYR A 297 36.58 37.93 -65.50
CA TYR A 297 35.28 37.28 -65.36
C TYR A 297 34.56 37.86 -64.15
N THR A 298 33.44 38.50 -64.46
CA THR A 298 32.38 38.96 -63.55
C THR A 298 31.52 37.79 -63.06
N LYS A 299 30.78 38.08 -61.96
CA LYS A 299 29.54 37.44 -61.45
C LYS A 299 29.79 36.56 -60.22
N ALA A 300 29.53 36.94 -58.96
CA ALA A 300 28.46 37.64 -58.23
C ALA A 300 27.85 36.69 -57.17
N HIS A 301 27.52 37.27 -56.00
CA HIS A 301 26.76 36.74 -54.84
C HIS A 301 27.55 35.77 -53.94
N SER A 302 27.74 36.04 -52.63
CA SER A 302 26.64 36.13 -51.66
C SER A 302 26.93 37.08 -50.48
N THR A 303 26.03 38.07 -50.36
CA THR A 303 25.44 38.75 -49.17
C THR A 303 26.10 38.55 -47.80
N LEU A 304 26.60 39.63 -47.18
CA LEU A 304 25.96 40.41 -46.08
C LEU A 304 25.76 39.63 -44.77
N GLY A 305 26.21 40.07 -43.61
CA GLY A 305 26.81 41.35 -43.28
C GLY A 305 27.24 41.42 -41.80
N ALA A 306 28.18 42.33 -41.54
CA ALA A 306 28.43 42.87 -40.23
C ALA A 306 27.69 44.22 -40.14
N ASN A 307 26.91 44.42 -39.09
CA ASN A 307 26.48 45.75 -38.65
C ASN A 307 26.51 45.78 -37.12
N LEU A 308 27.17 46.80 -36.59
CA LEU A 308 27.26 47.13 -35.18
C LEU A 308 26.28 48.28 -34.84
N SER A 309 25.79 48.24 -33.58
CA SER A 309 25.29 49.35 -32.74
C SER A 309 23.75 49.64 -32.70
N PRO A 310 23.19 50.37 -31.69
CA PRO A 310 22.96 49.97 -30.28
C PRO A 310 21.53 50.28 -29.70
N GLN A 311 21.16 49.64 -28.56
CA GLN A 311 20.10 49.94 -27.54
C GLN A 311 18.60 49.99 -27.94
N PRO A 312 17.57 49.95 -27.01
CA PRO A 312 17.53 49.77 -25.55
C PRO A 312 16.54 48.68 -25.03
N ARG A 313 16.50 48.49 -23.69
CA ARG A 313 15.65 47.56 -22.90
C ARG A 313 14.13 47.75 -23.08
N PRO A 314 13.32 46.73 -22.72
CA PRO A 314 12.45 46.90 -21.55
C PRO A 314 12.44 45.74 -20.54
N LYS A 315 11.89 46.05 -19.37
CA LYS A 315 11.85 45.32 -18.10
C LYS A 315 10.79 44.21 -18.09
N THR A 316 11.14 43.06 -17.51
CA THR A 316 10.27 42.05 -16.84
C THR A 316 11.21 40.98 -16.28
N GLY A 317 11.16 40.48 -15.06
CA GLY A 317 10.38 40.68 -13.85
C GLY A 317 11.15 39.90 -12.77
N GLY A 318 11.25 40.46 -11.56
CA GLY A 318 12.15 39.99 -10.52
C GLY A 318 11.97 38.51 -10.17
N LEU A 319 13.06 37.75 -10.27
CA LEU A 319 13.21 36.46 -9.59
C LEU A 319 13.19 36.72 -8.09
N THR A 320 12.11 36.25 -7.43
CA THR A 320 12.10 36.09 -5.98
C THR A 320 13.23 35.15 -5.61
N LYS A 321 14.23 35.69 -4.91
CA LYS A 321 15.33 34.95 -4.30
C LYS A 321 14.77 33.86 -3.39
N SER A 322 14.85 32.60 -3.81
CA SER A 322 14.81 31.49 -2.86
C SER A 322 16.11 31.54 -2.07
N LEU A 323 15.99 31.87 -0.78
CA LEU A 323 17.08 31.83 0.20
C LEU A 323 17.55 30.38 0.37
N SER A 324 18.58 29.99 -0.38
CA SER A 324 19.37 28.81 -0.08
C SER A 324 20.41 29.18 0.97
N ASN A 325 20.14 28.84 2.24
CA ASN A 325 21.06 29.01 3.37
C ASN A 325 22.17 27.94 3.37
N TYR A 326 23.03 27.95 2.36
CA TYR A 326 24.29 27.20 2.40
C TYR A 326 25.45 28.11 1.97
N ALA A 327 25.65 29.20 2.71
CA ALA A 327 26.97 29.79 2.83
C ALA A 327 27.72 28.98 3.90
N ILE A 328 28.57 28.06 3.47
CA ILE A 328 29.64 27.56 4.33
C ILE A 328 30.73 28.62 4.28
N ASP A 329 30.57 29.65 5.11
CA ASP A 329 31.65 30.59 5.38
C ASP A 329 32.73 29.85 6.14
N ALA A 330 33.88 29.70 5.49
CA ALA A 330 35.11 29.17 6.04
C ALA A 330 35.76 30.21 6.95
N ASN A 331 35.13 30.56 8.07
CA ASN A 331 35.85 31.13 9.19
C ASN A 331 35.05 31.04 10.51
N CYS A 332 35.80 30.70 11.56
CA CYS A 332 35.53 30.87 12.99
C CYS A 332 34.47 29.97 13.71
N ASN A 333 35.01 29.03 14.49
CA ASN A 333 34.55 28.61 15.82
C ASN A 333 33.03 28.65 16.11
N ARG A 334 32.28 27.62 15.72
CA ARG A 334 31.05 27.24 16.44
C ARG A 334 30.90 25.72 16.50
N ARG A 335 30.41 25.29 17.67
CA ARG A 335 30.26 23.93 18.16
C ARG A 335 29.57 22.99 17.16
N ASP A 336 29.88 21.70 17.31
CA ASP A 336 29.23 20.54 16.69
C ASP A 336 27.71 20.49 16.94
N ASP A 337 26.95 21.37 16.32
CA ASP A 337 25.50 21.34 16.42
C ASP A 337 24.97 20.38 15.35
N VAL A 338 24.90 19.10 15.73
CA VAL A 338 24.08 18.08 15.06
C VAL A 338 22.71 18.70 14.79
N SER A 339 22.41 18.96 13.52
CA SER A 339 21.13 19.58 13.11
C SER A 339 19.96 18.87 13.79
N ALA A 340 18.94 19.61 14.23
CA ALA A 340 17.77 19.05 14.91
C ALA A 340 17.11 17.92 14.10
N ALA A 341 17.21 17.94 12.76
CA ALA A 341 16.78 16.86 11.89
C ALA A 341 17.61 15.58 12.08
N MET A 342 18.93 15.70 12.17
CA MET A 342 19.86 14.61 12.43
C MET A 342 19.69 14.05 13.84
N SER A 343 19.47 14.89 14.86
CA SER A 343 19.17 14.40 16.21
C SER A 343 17.85 13.62 16.29
N ARG A 344 16.81 14.05 15.56
CA ARG A 344 15.54 13.31 15.47
C ARG A 344 15.73 11.97 14.77
N SER A 345 16.50 11.94 13.68
CA SER A 345 16.82 10.71 12.96
C SER A 345 17.59 9.73 13.85
N LEU A 346 18.60 10.20 14.58
CA LEU A 346 19.40 9.35 15.47
C LEU A 346 18.56 8.73 16.59
N ARG A 347 17.67 9.53 17.22
CA ARG A 347 16.73 9.02 18.23
C ARG A 347 15.75 8.00 17.66
N SER A 348 15.26 8.20 16.43
CA SER A 348 14.39 7.23 15.78
C SER A 348 15.10 5.90 15.49
N THR A 349 16.34 5.96 15.02
CA THR A 349 17.15 4.76 14.75
C THR A 349 17.48 4.01 16.04
N GLN A 350 17.84 4.72 17.11
CA GLN A 350 18.07 4.12 18.43
C GLN A 350 16.80 3.42 18.97
N LYS A 351 15.62 4.06 18.84
CA LYS A 351 14.35 3.44 19.25
C LYS A 351 14.08 2.14 18.48
N LYS A 352 14.18 2.17 17.14
CA LYS A 352 13.99 0.97 16.29
C LYS A 352 14.94 -0.17 16.68
N LEU A 353 16.18 0.16 17.04
CA LEU A 353 17.17 -0.81 17.44
C LEU A 353 16.84 -1.46 18.80
N VAL A 354 16.35 -0.67 19.77
CA VAL A 354 15.86 -1.19 21.06
C VAL A 354 14.64 -2.09 20.86
N ASP A 355 13.66 -1.65 20.06
CA ASP A 355 12.45 -2.41 19.77
C ASP A 355 12.78 -3.74 19.06
N SER A 356 13.73 -3.71 18.11
CA SER A 356 14.21 -4.92 17.43
C SER A 356 14.89 -5.89 18.38
N ARG A 357 15.71 -5.40 19.32
CA ARG A 357 16.36 -6.24 20.33
C ARG A 357 15.33 -6.88 21.27
N LEU A 358 14.28 -6.14 21.65
CA LEU A 358 13.20 -6.66 22.47
C LEU A 358 12.43 -7.76 21.74
N LEU A 359 12.08 -7.55 20.48
CA LEU A 359 11.41 -8.56 19.65
C LEU A 359 12.22 -9.85 19.53
N VAL A 360 13.54 -9.75 19.27
CA VAL A 360 14.43 -10.92 19.21
C VAL A 360 14.46 -11.66 20.54
N LYS A 361 14.45 -10.94 21.68
CA LYS A 361 14.39 -11.56 23.00
C LYS A 361 13.07 -12.30 23.23
N CYS A 362 11.93 -11.69 22.87
CA CYS A 362 10.62 -12.33 22.95
C CYS A 362 10.52 -13.57 22.07
N LEU A 363 11.03 -13.50 20.84
CA LEU A 363 11.08 -14.65 19.93
C LEU A 363 11.95 -15.79 20.51
N LYS A 364 13.13 -15.46 21.03
CA LYS A 364 14.01 -16.44 21.68
C LYS A 364 13.34 -17.12 22.87
N GLU A 365 12.75 -16.35 23.79
CA GLU A 365 12.05 -16.90 24.95
C GLU A 365 10.86 -17.78 24.53
N THR A 366 10.16 -17.42 23.47
CA THR A 366 9.05 -18.21 22.91
C THR A 366 9.53 -19.55 22.36
N VAL A 367 10.63 -19.54 21.60
CA VAL A 367 11.24 -20.77 21.06
C VAL A 367 11.77 -21.66 22.19
N GLU A 368 12.37 -21.09 23.23
CA GLU A 368 12.85 -21.85 24.40
C GLU A 368 11.70 -22.48 25.21
N ARG A 369 10.56 -21.79 25.36
CA ARG A 369 9.35 -22.36 25.99
C ARG A 369 8.77 -23.49 25.17
N LEU A 370 8.69 -23.31 23.85
CA LEU A 370 8.20 -24.34 22.94
C LEU A 370 9.11 -25.58 22.98
N ALA A 371 10.43 -25.39 23.05
CA ALA A 371 11.40 -26.48 23.21
C ALA A 371 11.26 -27.24 24.54
N ARG A 372 10.68 -26.61 25.57
CA ARG A 372 10.35 -27.24 26.86
C ARG A 372 8.93 -27.85 26.90
N GLY A 373 8.17 -27.76 25.81
CA GLY A 373 6.77 -28.22 25.74
C GLY A 373 5.77 -27.31 26.45
N GLU A 374 6.16 -26.08 26.80
CA GLU A 374 5.28 -25.06 27.36
C GLU A 374 4.55 -24.30 26.24
N ASN A 375 3.30 -23.87 26.50
CA ASN A 375 2.56 -23.05 25.53
C ASN A 375 3.23 -21.69 25.34
N PRO A 376 3.43 -21.24 24.09
CA PRO A 376 4.01 -19.93 23.80
C PRO A 376 3.07 -18.80 24.25
N ASP A 377 3.63 -17.77 24.85
CA ASP A 377 2.88 -16.59 25.29
C ASP A 377 2.75 -15.60 24.12
N ILE A 378 1.71 -15.82 23.32
CA ILE A 378 1.42 -15.06 22.11
C ILE A 378 1.12 -13.58 22.44
N SER A 379 0.51 -13.30 23.59
CA SER A 379 0.23 -11.92 24.04
C SER A 379 1.51 -11.12 24.18
N ARG A 380 2.54 -11.72 24.78
CA ARG A 380 3.85 -11.08 24.94
C ARG A 380 4.62 -10.92 23.62
N LEU A 381 4.41 -11.82 22.66
CA LEU A 381 5.01 -11.73 21.32
C LEU A 381 4.37 -10.62 20.47
N LEU A 382 3.06 -10.42 20.63
CA LEU A 382 2.30 -9.37 19.96
C LEU A 382 2.42 -8.00 20.65
N GLY A 383 3.19 -7.91 21.75
CA GLY A 383 3.35 -6.68 22.51
C GLY A 383 2.07 -6.24 23.26
N ILE A 384 1.12 -7.16 23.44
CA ILE A 384 -0.10 -6.94 24.20
C ILE A 384 0.29 -6.99 25.67
N LYS A 385 0.28 -5.84 26.35
CA LYS A 385 0.47 -5.78 27.80
C LYS A 385 -0.67 -6.54 28.48
N SER A 386 -0.32 -7.61 29.20
CA SER A 386 -1.20 -8.28 30.16
C SER A 386 -1.59 -7.36 31.31
#